data_AF-A0A7W9DCU3-F1
#
_entry.id   AF-A0A7W9DCU3-F1
#
_cell.length_a   1.000
_cell.length_b   1.000
_cell.length_c   1.000
_cell.angle_alpha   90.00
_cell.angle_beta   90.00
_cell.angle_gamma   90.00
#
_symmetry.space_group_name_H-M   'P 1'
#
loop_
_entity.id
_entity.type
_entity.pdbx_description
1 polymer ?
#
loop_
_entity_poly.entity_id
_entity_poly.type
_entity_poly.pdbx_seq_one_letter_code
_entity_poly.pdbx_strand_id
1 'polypeptide(L)'
;MQLLKKTGLIAALILLTIMLTGWVFIKLSAARNATVYAQKWSDNGNCVIKTYIPHYGNGLPNNVVRALSTASFFRVYDKAGKLLESTEWVLDMHEDGIQDYARWGNHRAIYPTDMGYEGWTLPQCA
;
A
#
# COMPACT_ATOMS: atom_id res chain seq x y z
N MET A 1 -14.51 10.93 41.57
CA MET A 1 -14.79 11.14 40.13
C MET A 1 -13.54 11.36 39.25
N GLN A 2 -12.51 12.11 39.67
CA GLN A 2 -11.31 12.32 38.82
C GLN A 2 -10.45 11.07 38.59
N LEU A 3 -10.32 10.18 39.58
CA LEU A 3 -9.60 8.90 39.44
C LEU A 3 -10.26 7.94 38.43
N LEU A 4 -11.59 7.78 38.48
CA LEU A 4 -12.36 6.99 37.50
C LEU A 4 -12.25 7.54 36.06
N LYS A 5 -12.17 8.88 35.90
CA LYS A 5 -11.96 9.50 34.59
C LYS A 5 -10.57 9.22 34.04
N LYS A 6 -9.53 9.25 34.89
CA LYS A 6 -8.15 8.96 34.49
C LYS A 6 -7.95 7.48 34.12
N THR A 7 -8.49 6.55 34.90
CA THR A 7 -8.41 5.11 34.59
C THR A 7 -9.19 4.75 33.34
N GLY A 8 -10.38 5.34 33.13
CA GLY A 8 -11.14 5.17 31.90
C GLY A 8 -10.40 5.67 30.66
N LEU A 9 -9.71 6.81 30.76
CA LEU A 9 -8.94 7.38 29.65
C LEU A 9 -7.70 6.53 29.30
N ILE A 10 -7.03 5.98 30.32
CA ILE A 10 -5.92 5.03 30.13
C ILE A 10 -6.41 3.74 29.46
N ALA A 11 -7.53 3.18 29.92
CA ALA A 11 -8.10 1.98 29.32
C ALA A 11 -8.52 2.21 27.85
N ALA A 12 -9.13 3.35 27.55
CA ALA A 12 -9.49 3.73 26.18
C ALA A 12 -8.26 3.89 25.28
N LEU A 13 -7.18 4.51 25.79
CA LEU A 13 -5.93 4.65 25.06
C LEU A 13 -5.30 3.29 24.75
N ILE A 14 -5.24 2.39 25.74
CA ILE A 14 -4.71 1.04 25.56
C ILE A 14 -5.52 0.28 24.50
N LEU A 15 -6.86 0.35 24.58
CA LEU A 15 -7.73 -0.29 23.61
C LEU A 15 -7.50 0.24 22.18
N LEU A 16 -7.39 1.56 22.03
CA LEU A 16 -7.10 2.18 20.75
C LEU A 16 -5.74 1.74 20.20
N THR A 17 -4.71 1.67 21.05
CA THR A 17 -3.37 1.18 20.65
C THR A 17 -3.42 -0.28 20.19
N ILE A 18 -4.16 -1.14 20.89
CA ILE A 18 -4.33 -2.55 20.49
C ILE A 18 -5.04 -2.64 19.12
N MET A 19 -6.07 -1.82 18.89
CA MET A 19 -6.76 -1.80 17.60
C MET A 19 -5.86 -1.32 16.46
N LEU A 20 -5.09 -0.25 16.67
CA LEU A 20 -4.17 0.29 15.66
C LEU A 20 -3.02 -0.68 15.36
N THR A 21 -2.46 -1.32 16.38
CA THR A 21 -1.40 -2.33 16.17
C THR A 21 -1.92 -3.56 15.43
N GLY A 22 -3.12 -4.04 15.77
CA GLY A 22 -3.79 -5.11 15.03
C GLY A 22 -4.05 -4.73 13.57
N TRP A 23 -4.52 -3.51 13.31
CA TRP A 23 -4.71 -2.97 11.97
C TRP A 23 -3.41 -2.98 11.15
N VAL A 24 -2.34 -2.41 11.70
CA VAL A 24 -1.02 -2.33 11.04
C VAL A 24 -0.47 -3.73 10.77
N PHE A 25 -0.64 -4.65 11.71
CA PHE A 25 -0.20 -6.04 11.55
C PHE A 25 -0.90 -6.72 10.36
N ILE A 26 -2.22 -6.56 10.23
CA ILE A 26 -2.99 -7.13 9.12
C ILE A 26 -2.56 -6.52 7.78
N LYS A 27 -2.42 -5.19 7.69
CA LYS A 27 -1.90 -4.51 6.49
C LYS A 27 -0.52 -5.04 6.07
N LEU A 28 0.42 -5.12 7.02
CA LEU A 28 1.77 -5.65 6.78
C LEU A 28 1.75 -7.10 6.30
N SER A 29 0.95 -7.94 6.94
CA SER A 29 0.80 -9.34 6.55
C SER A 29 0.25 -9.46 5.12
N ALA A 30 -0.80 -8.69 4.81
CA ALA A 30 -1.44 -8.70 3.51
C ALA A 30 -0.50 -8.23 2.38
N ALA A 31 0.30 -7.20 2.64
CA ALA A 31 1.26 -6.67 1.67
C ALA A 31 2.51 -7.53 1.50
N ARG A 32 2.91 -8.30 2.53
CA ARG A 32 3.98 -9.30 2.43
C ARG A 32 3.55 -10.53 1.63
N ASN A 33 2.30 -10.96 1.83
CA ASN A 33 1.73 -12.09 1.13
C ASN A 33 1.14 -11.71 -0.24
N ALA A 34 1.27 -10.45 -0.65
CA ALA A 34 0.70 -9.94 -1.88
C ALA A 34 1.29 -10.63 -3.12
N THR A 35 0.43 -10.89 -4.10
CA THR A 35 0.84 -11.48 -5.37
C THR A 35 1.03 -10.41 -6.42
N VAL A 36 2.06 -10.56 -7.26
CA VAL A 36 2.24 -9.70 -8.44
C VAL A 36 1.10 -9.98 -9.41
N TYR A 37 0.33 -8.95 -9.73
CA TYR A 37 -0.76 -9.00 -10.69
C TYR A 37 -0.27 -8.63 -12.10
N ALA A 38 0.47 -7.53 -12.19
CA ALA A 38 1.04 -7.03 -13.44
C ALA A 38 2.42 -6.41 -13.19
N GLN A 39 3.24 -6.34 -14.23
CA GLN A 39 4.52 -5.64 -14.17
C GLN A 39 4.84 -4.99 -15.51
N LYS A 40 5.52 -3.84 -15.45
CA LYS A 40 5.98 -3.10 -16.63
C LYS A 40 7.40 -2.59 -16.41
N TRP A 41 8.30 -2.94 -17.32
CA TRP A 41 9.66 -2.43 -17.34
C TRP A 41 9.70 -1.03 -17.98
N SER A 42 10.63 -0.21 -17.51
CA SER A 42 11.00 1.05 -18.17
C SER A 42 11.64 0.78 -19.53
N ASP A 43 11.64 1.75 -20.43
CA ASP A 43 12.09 1.56 -21.82
C ASP A 43 13.56 1.13 -21.92
N ASN A 44 14.39 1.56 -20.98
CA ASN A 44 15.80 1.17 -20.84
C ASN A 44 16.03 -0.14 -20.05
N GLY A 45 14.98 -0.74 -19.50
CA GLY A 45 15.06 -1.95 -18.65
C GLY A 45 15.74 -1.76 -17.28
N ASN A 46 16.02 -0.54 -16.84
CA ASN A 46 16.70 -0.28 -15.56
C ASN A 46 15.77 -0.42 -14.35
N CYS A 47 14.45 -0.27 -14.52
CA CYS A 47 13.48 -0.36 -13.45
C CYS A 47 12.21 -1.09 -13.88
N VAL A 48 11.48 -1.60 -12.90
CA VAL A 48 10.18 -2.26 -13.09
C VAL A 48 9.17 -1.72 -12.08
N ILE A 49 8.01 -1.29 -12.57
CA ILE A 49 6.84 -1.04 -11.74
C ILE A 49 5.99 -2.30 -11.72
N LYS A 50 5.59 -2.73 -10.52
CA LYS A 50 4.78 -3.92 -10.29
C LYS A 50 3.50 -3.53 -9.57
N THR A 51 2.38 -4.05 -10.05
CA THR A 51 1.09 -3.99 -9.38
C THR A 51 0.92 -5.23 -8.52
N TYR A 52 0.51 -5.04 -7.28
CA TYR A 52 0.29 -6.10 -6.31
C TYR A 52 -1.16 -6.15 -5.87
N ILE A 53 -1.67 -7.36 -5.66
CA ILE A 53 -2.95 -7.61 -4.99
C ILE A 53 -2.66 -8.13 -3.57
N PRO A 54 -3.03 -7.39 -2.51
CA PRO A 54 -2.83 -7.79 -1.12
C PRO A 54 -3.74 -8.97 -0.72
N HIS A 55 -3.20 -9.88 0.10
CA HIS A 55 -3.94 -11.05 0.61
C HIS A 55 -4.21 -10.93 2.11
N TYR A 56 -5.37 -10.37 2.46
CA TYR A 56 -5.76 -10.10 3.87
C TYR A 56 -6.14 -11.36 4.67
N GLY A 57 -6.31 -12.51 4.03
CA GLY A 57 -6.79 -13.74 4.69
C GLY A 57 -8.29 -13.70 5.02
N ASN A 58 -8.74 -14.61 5.89
CA ASN A 58 -10.15 -14.81 6.23
C ASN A 58 -10.47 -14.34 7.66
N GLY A 59 -11.73 -14.03 7.95
CA GLY A 59 -12.21 -13.67 9.29
C GLY A 59 -12.61 -12.20 9.44
N LEU A 60 -13.38 -11.89 10.49
CA LEU A 60 -13.98 -10.56 10.68
C LEU A 60 -12.94 -9.42 10.72
N PRO A 61 -11.83 -9.50 11.48
CA PRO A 61 -10.85 -8.41 11.51
C PRO A 61 -10.22 -8.15 10.14
N ASN A 62 -9.85 -9.22 9.43
CA ASN A 62 -9.24 -9.15 8.11
C ASN A 62 -10.20 -8.55 7.06
N ASN A 63 -11.49 -8.92 7.14
CA ASN A 63 -12.53 -8.40 6.26
C ASN A 63 -12.75 -6.90 6.47
N VAL A 64 -12.73 -6.43 7.71
CA VAL A 64 -12.86 -5.00 8.04
C VAL A 64 -11.67 -4.21 7.49
N VAL A 65 -10.43 -4.68 7.72
CA VAL A 65 -9.24 -4.02 7.17
C VAL A 65 -9.29 -4.00 5.64
N ARG A 66 -9.67 -5.10 5.00
CA ARG A 66 -9.81 -5.20 3.55
C ARG A 66 -10.82 -4.21 2.99
N ALA A 67 -11.99 -4.07 3.62
CA ALA A 67 -13.05 -3.18 3.15
C ALA A 67 -12.67 -1.69 3.22
N LEU A 68 -11.73 -1.35 4.10
CA LEU A 68 -11.23 0.00 4.31
C LEU A 68 -9.85 0.21 3.65
N SER A 69 -9.41 -0.73 2.83
CA SER A 69 -8.13 -0.69 2.12
C SER A 69 -8.36 -0.70 0.62
N THR A 70 -7.35 -0.28 -0.12
CA THR A 70 -7.35 -0.33 -1.57
C THR A 70 -7.15 -1.77 -2.07
N ALA A 71 -7.71 -2.06 -3.24
CA ALA A 71 -7.72 -3.39 -3.82
C ALA A 71 -6.37 -3.80 -4.43
N SER A 72 -5.50 -2.81 -4.68
CA SER A 72 -4.18 -3.01 -5.24
C SER A 72 -3.23 -1.92 -4.76
N PHE A 73 -1.92 -2.15 -4.88
CA PHE A 73 -0.90 -1.14 -4.63
C PHE A 73 0.28 -1.35 -5.59
N PHE A 74 1.12 -0.32 -5.73
CA PHE A 74 2.28 -0.37 -6.62
C PHE A 74 3.59 -0.37 -5.86
N ARG A 75 4.59 -1.04 -6.42
CA ARG A 75 5.99 -0.96 -5.99
C ARG A 75 6.89 -0.82 -7.20
N VAL A 76 7.86 0.08 -7.11
CA VAL A 76 8.90 0.25 -8.13
C VAL A 76 10.20 -0.32 -7.61
N TYR A 77 10.85 -1.12 -8.46
CA TYR A 77 12.14 -1.72 -8.16
C TYR A 77 13.17 -1.32 -9.22
N ASP A 78 14.44 -1.24 -8.82
CA ASP A 78 15.54 -1.25 -9.79
C ASP A 78 15.75 -2.65 -10.37
N LYS A 79 16.60 -2.75 -11.40
CA LYS A 79 16.96 -4.03 -12.04
C LYS A 79 17.65 -5.03 -11.10
N ALA A 80 18.23 -4.56 -10.00
CA ALA A 80 18.84 -5.40 -8.97
C ALA A 80 17.80 -5.91 -7.95
N GLY A 81 16.55 -5.45 -8.04
CA GLY A 81 15.46 -5.83 -7.16
C GLY A 81 15.35 -4.99 -5.88
N LYS A 82 16.08 -3.88 -5.77
CA LYS A 82 15.93 -2.94 -4.64
C LYS A 82 14.63 -2.16 -4.79
N LEU A 83 13.85 -2.10 -3.72
CA LEU A 83 12.64 -1.27 -3.66
C LEU A 83 13.04 0.21 -3.71
N LEU A 84 12.49 0.93 -4.68
CA LEU A 84 12.68 2.37 -4.86
C LEU A 84 11.51 3.15 -4.27
N GLU A 85 10.28 2.80 -4.68
CA GLU A 85 9.06 3.51 -4.29
C GLU A 85 7.89 2.55 -4.09
N SER A 86 6.89 2.96 -3.31
CA SER A 86 5.66 2.20 -3.13
C SER A 86 4.47 3.07 -2.74
N THR A 87 3.29 2.73 -3.24
CA THR A 87 2.03 3.31 -2.75
C THR A 87 1.44 2.59 -1.54
N GLU A 88 2.00 1.46 -1.10
CA GLU A 88 1.46 0.60 -0.03
C GLU A 88 1.08 1.35 1.26
N TRP A 89 1.79 2.45 1.54
CA TRP A 89 1.65 3.25 2.76
C TRP A 89 0.95 4.59 2.55
N VAL A 90 0.49 4.87 1.33
CA VAL A 90 -0.24 6.10 1.03
C VAL A 90 -1.68 5.91 1.50
N LEU A 91 -2.03 6.59 2.60
CA LEU A 91 -3.34 6.43 3.25
C LEU A 91 -4.46 7.22 2.56
N ASP A 92 -4.10 8.23 1.79
CA ASP A 92 -5.03 9.22 1.21
C ASP A 92 -5.21 9.06 -0.31
N MET A 93 -4.84 7.88 -0.85
CA MET A 93 -4.90 7.61 -2.28
C MET A 93 -5.61 6.28 -2.50
N HIS A 94 -6.58 6.28 -3.42
CA HIS A 94 -7.26 5.06 -3.83
C HIS A 94 -6.69 4.57 -5.16
N GLU A 95 -5.94 3.46 -5.14
CA GLU A 95 -5.34 2.93 -6.36
C GLU A 95 -6.31 2.04 -7.16
N ASP A 96 -6.30 2.22 -8.48
CA ASP A 96 -7.10 1.42 -9.42
C ASP A 96 -6.23 0.59 -10.38
N GLY A 97 -5.25 -0.12 -9.80
CA GLY A 97 -4.32 -0.97 -10.56
C GLY A 97 -4.91 -2.25 -11.14
N ILE A 98 -6.22 -2.48 -10.94
CA ILE A 98 -6.95 -3.62 -11.50
C ILE A 98 -7.75 -3.21 -12.73
N GLN A 99 -8.37 -2.03 -12.76
CA GLN A 99 -9.09 -1.54 -13.95
C GLN A 99 -8.15 -0.90 -14.98
N ASP A 100 -7.03 -0.32 -14.53
CA ASP A 100 -6.01 0.25 -15.39
C ASP A 100 -4.60 -0.17 -14.98
N TYR A 101 -3.62 0.02 -15.86
CA TYR A 101 -2.27 -0.51 -15.72
C TYR A 101 -1.21 0.57 -15.52
N ALA A 102 -0.18 0.21 -14.77
CA ALA A 102 1.01 1.05 -14.60
C ALA A 102 1.81 1.17 -15.90
N ARG A 103 2.38 2.35 -16.13
CA ARG A 103 3.14 2.71 -17.34
C ARG A 103 4.36 3.54 -17.02
N TRP A 104 5.23 3.68 -18.01
CA TRP A 104 6.41 4.54 -17.93
C TRP A 104 6.30 5.68 -18.95
N GLY A 105 6.88 6.83 -18.61
CA GLY A 105 7.08 7.93 -19.56
C GLY A 105 8.04 8.96 -19.00
N ASN A 106 9.01 9.44 -19.79
CA ASN A 106 9.99 10.46 -19.37
C ASN A 106 10.66 10.15 -18.01
N HIS A 107 11.09 8.91 -17.79
CA HIS A 107 11.72 8.46 -16.52
C HIS A 107 10.78 8.53 -15.29
N ARG A 108 9.47 8.62 -15.53
CA ARG A 108 8.44 8.61 -14.50
C ARG A 108 7.72 7.26 -14.51
N ALA A 109 7.63 6.63 -13.35
CA ALA A 109 6.73 5.51 -13.11
C ALA A 109 5.34 6.09 -12.84
N ILE A 110 4.37 5.76 -13.68
CA ILE A 110 3.01 6.31 -13.65
C ILE A 110 2.03 5.19 -13.29
N TYR A 111 1.12 5.46 -12.37
CA TYR A 111 0.13 4.50 -11.93
C TYR A 111 -1.26 5.14 -11.79
N PRO A 112 -2.34 4.38 -12.03
CA PRO A 112 -3.71 4.87 -11.92
C PRO A 112 -4.17 5.01 -10.46
N THR A 113 -5.02 6.00 -10.24
CA THR A 113 -5.72 6.33 -8.99
C THR A 113 -7.17 6.66 -9.31
N ASP A 114 -8.03 6.71 -8.32
CA ASP A 114 -9.41 7.19 -8.44
C ASP A 114 -9.54 8.64 -8.92
N MET A 115 -8.50 9.45 -8.72
CA MET A 115 -8.43 10.86 -9.14
C MET A 115 -7.68 11.08 -10.46
N GLY A 116 -7.28 10.01 -11.16
CA GLY A 116 -6.52 10.08 -12.42
C GLY A 116 -5.20 9.32 -12.34
N TYR A 117 -4.09 9.97 -12.70
CA TYR A 117 -2.78 9.33 -12.71
C TYR A 117 -1.79 10.04 -11.83
N GLU A 118 -1.09 9.25 -11.03
CA GLU A 118 0.00 9.70 -10.17
C GLU A 118 1.30 9.00 -10.55
N GLY A 119 2.39 9.40 -9.92
CA GLY A 119 3.67 8.80 -10.25
C GLY A 119 4.89 9.41 -9.58
N TRP A 120 6.01 8.73 -9.78
CA TRP A 120 7.31 9.11 -9.24
C TRP A 120 8.28 9.36 -10.37
N THR A 121 8.98 10.49 -10.32
CA THR A 121 10.11 10.77 -11.20
C THR A 121 11.34 10.11 -10.63
N LEU A 122 11.92 9.16 -11.37
CA LEU A 122 13.01 8.31 -10.89
C LEU A 122 14.20 8.45 -11.85
N PRO A 123 15.15 9.38 -11.58
CA PRO A 123 16.29 9.61 -12.46
C PRO A 123 17.14 8.37 -12.72
N GLN A 124 17.22 7.44 -11.76
CA GLN A 124 17.91 6.16 -11.89
C GLN A 124 17.22 5.18 -12.85
N CYS A 125 15.97 5.46 -13.24
CA CYS A 125 15.19 4.70 -14.21
C CYS A 125 15.25 5.33 -15.61
N ALA A 126 16.11 6.33 -15.81
CA ALA A 126 16.40 6.98 -17.09
C ALA A 126 17.42 6.24 -17.95
#